data_AF-A0A7M7T2R1-F1
#
_entry.id   AF-A0A7M7T2R1-F1
#
_cell.length_a   1.000
_cell.length_b   1.000
_cell.length_c   1.000
_cell.angle_alpha   90.00
_cell.angle_beta   90.00
_cell.angle_gamma   90.00
#
_symmetry.space_group_name_H-M   'P 1'
#
loop_
_entity.id
_entity.type
_entity.pdbx_description
1 polymer ?
#
loop_
_entity_poly.entity_id
_entity_poly.type
_entity_poly.pdbx_seq_one_letter_code
_entity_poly.pdbx_strand_id
1 'polypeptide(L)'
;MAAHFSSAENICEGENCQSITDVTYYVKEKKKLCDDCASKEECIGKVRKGRPNLYCEKHDGEEIKLYCKTHNVAVCQLCATIDHRDMSCMQQDIEGAIMDSRARLNILKEKAKDKLELCRVIGVQIHQCRTDTDTHLQALKDEVDAVINEAIQTDKDKEKEDAAKINQDTDEKNQKLQDEIQKIKEKIGKNDEEREKRLELNRTNAERRREPIDNKEHGLQTDIKNIAEEKKRKISELEKAWQDNTKTTKTTVQTLDTVLENDQNVVKDGHRVKTSVSDELKKPLNEGEVKQITDTISGVRFVKGAGRKKYDGRIDGYDGEWKLIDTLNVGHIIAQPFPPDHRVFIIDRQGAQREISHSGVILNACIDPMTDDLYVVTSDDEYGTCVIDQVMSGDEIEKRRVASFPLSTELDSLEDRECHLLSSRVLMTSSGKLFACDGDNILVFKNRFIL
;
A
#
# COMPACT_ATOMS: atom_id res chain seq x y z
N MET A 1 -31.64 -77.71 84.51
CA MET A 1 -30.33 -77.10 84.80
C MET A 1 -29.89 -76.31 83.58
N ALA A 2 -29.39 -75.07 83.75
CA ALA A 2 -28.70 -74.20 82.77
C ALA A 2 -29.40 -73.98 81.39
N ALA A 3 -29.80 -72.76 81.03
CA ALA A 3 -28.98 -71.66 80.48
C ALA A 3 -28.39 -72.01 79.10
N HIS A 4 -28.43 -71.16 78.05
CA HIS A 4 -28.36 -69.69 77.96
C HIS A 4 -29.43 -69.14 76.96
N PHE A 5 -29.92 -67.88 77.01
CA PHE A 5 -29.24 -66.60 76.64
C PHE A 5 -28.54 -66.68 75.27
N SER A 6 -28.46 -65.70 74.36
CA SER A 6 -29.01 -64.33 74.18
C SER A 6 -28.70 -63.94 72.70
N SER A 7 -29.26 -62.94 71.99
CA SER A 7 -30.40 -62.00 72.12
C SER A 7 -30.59 -61.32 70.73
N ALA A 8 -31.44 -60.28 70.62
CA ALA A 8 -31.66 -59.41 69.46
C ALA A 8 -32.52 -60.01 68.30
N GLU A 9 -33.47 -59.29 67.70
CA GLU A 9 -34.02 -57.97 68.06
C GLU A 9 -35.45 -57.82 67.51
N ASN A 10 -36.37 -57.29 68.31
CA ASN A 10 -37.67 -56.81 67.81
C ASN A 10 -37.49 -55.36 67.37
N ILE A 11 -37.14 -55.13 66.11
CA ILE A 11 -37.16 -53.79 65.49
C ILE A 11 -38.11 -53.81 64.31
N CYS A 12 -39.02 -52.84 64.29
CA CYS A 12 -40.06 -52.69 63.28
C CYS A 12 -39.65 -51.63 62.26
N GLU A 13 -39.01 -52.04 61.16
CA GLU A 13 -38.60 -51.13 60.07
C GLU A 13 -39.74 -50.93 59.05
N GLY A 14 -40.83 -50.31 59.49
CA GLY A 14 -41.95 -49.96 58.60
C GLY A 14 -42.97 -49.06 59.27
N GLU A 15 -43.26 -47.91 58.66
CA GLU A 15 -44.18 -46.87 59.16
C GLU A 15 -45.68 -47.26 59.11
N ASN A 16 -46.01 -48.55 58.98
CA ASN A 16 -47.38 -49.07 58.88
C ASN A 16 -47.59 -50.36 59.70
N CYS A 17 -47.07 -50.40 60.93
CA CYS A 17 -47.29 -51.52 61.84
C CYS A 17 -48.62 -51.37 62.59
N GLN A 18 -49.70 -51.94 62.03
CA GLN A 18 -50.95 -52.12 62.76
C GLN A 18 -50.81 -53.28 63.75
N SER A 19 -51.20 -53.05 65.00
CA SER A 19 -51.14 -54.04 66.08
C SER A 19 -52.04 -55.25 65.78
N ILE A 20 -51.44 -56.39 65.43
CA ILE A 20 -52.17 -57.67 65.35
C ILE A 20 -52.45 -58.14 66.78
N THR A 21 -53.70 -57.98 67.22
CA THR A 21 -54.13 -58.29 68.59
C THR A 21 -54.39 -59.77 68.87
N ASP A 22 -54.34 -60.64 67.86
CA ASP A 22 -54.60 -62.08 68.00
C ASP A 22 -53.36 -62.93 67.66
N VAL A 23 -52.60 -63.31 68.71
CA VAL A 23 -51.52 -64.31 68.62
C VAL A 23 -52.06 -65.67 69.09
N THR A 24 -52.44 -66.53 68.16
CA THR A 24 -52.98 -67.86 68.48
C THR A 24 -51.86 -68.86 68.76
N TYR A 25 -51.63 -69.19 70.04
CA TYR A 25 -50.71 -70.26 70.43
C TYR A 25 -51.36 -71.65 70.32
N TYR A 26 -50.72 -72.57 69.61
CA TYR A 26 -51.12 -73.98 69.57
C TYR A 26 -50.25 -74.84 70.48
N VAL A 27 -50.81 -75.25 71.63
CA VAL A 27 -50.18 -76.26 72.50
C VAL A 27 -50.41 -77.66 71.88
N LYS A 28 -49.35 -78.28 71.36
CA LYS A 28 -49.37 -79.70 70.95
C LYS A 28 -49.00 -80.61 72.12
N GLU A 29 -50.02 -81.15 72.78
CA GLU A 29 -49.83 -82.24 73.76
C GLU A 29 -49.33 -83.50 73.04
N LYS A 30 -48.04 -83.84 73.19
CA LYS A 30 -47.45 -85.07 72.63
C LYS A 30 -47.75 -86.27 73.52
N LYS A 31 -48.86 -86.97 73.28
CA LYS A 31 -49.02 -88.35 73.76
C LYS A 31 -48.08 -89.28 72.98
N LYS A 32 -47.33 -90.11 73.70
CA LYS A 32 -46.54 -91.20 73.10
C LYS A 32 -47.52 -92.28 72.61
N LEU A 33 -47.50 -92.57 71.31
CA LEU A 33 -48.12 -93.75 70.73
C LEU A 33 -47.09 -94.89 70.71
N CYS A 34 -47.56 -96.14 70.76
CA CYS A 34 -46.73 -97.30 70.46
C CYS A 34 -46.48 -97.43 68.95
N ASP A 35 -45.44 -98.18 68.57
CA ASP A 35 -44.94 -98.23 67.18
C ASP A 35 -45.98 -98.75 66.17
N ASP A 36 -46.89 -99.64 66.58
CA ASP A 36 -48.04 -100.12 65.78
C ASP A 36 -49.11 -99.04 65.50
N CYS A 37 -49.20 -98.01 66.36
CA CYS A 37 -50.15 -96.90 66.21
C CYS A 37 -49.52 -95.69 65.51
N ALA A 38 -48.19 -95.56 65.52
CA ALA A 38 -47.47 -94.53 64.77
C ALA A 38 -47.32 -94.87 63.28
N SER A 39 -47.39 -96.17 62.92
CA SER A 39 -47.19 -96.69 61.57
C SER A 39 -48.47 -96.97 60.77
N LYS A 40 -49.66 -96.74 61.37
CA LYS A 40 -50.97 -96.91 60.71
C LYS A 40 -51.77 -95.61 60.75
N GLU A 41 -51.83 -94.91 59.62
CA GLU A 41 -52.53 -93.63 59.47
C GLU A 41 -54.07 -93.74 59.58
N GLU A 42 -54.63 -94.94 59.73
CA GLU A 42 -56.08 -95.20 59.88
C GLU A 42 -56.56 -95.40 61.32
N CYS A 43 -55.68 -95.39 62.34
CA CYS A 43 -56.08 -95.65 63.74
C CYS A 43 -56.68 -94.44 64.49
N ILE A 44 -57.19 -93.43 63.79
CA ILE A 44 -58.25 -92.57 64.35
C ILE A 44 -59.58 -93.29 64.10
N GLY A 45 -60.06 -94.01 65.13
CA GLY A 45 -61.35 -94.67 65.09
C GLY A 45 -62.43 -93.72 64.62
N LYS A 46 -63.01 -93.99 63.44
CA LYS A 46 -64.10 -93.20 62.85
C LYS A 46 -65.34 -93.33 63.74
N VAL A 47 -65.43 -92.46 64.75
CA VAL A 47 -66.68 -92.17 65.45
C VAL A 47 -67.68 -91.78 64.37
N ARG A 48 -68.61 -92.68 64.07
CA ARG A 48 -69.76 -92.39 63.21
C ARG A 48 -70.62 -91.38 63.95
N LYS A 49 -70.31 -90.08 63.79
CA LYS A 49 -71.24 -89.01 64.13
C LYS A 49 -72.54 -89.33 63.38
N GLY A 50 -73.62 -89.55 64.11
CA GLY A 50 -74.94 -89.80 63.52
C GLY A 50 -75.24 -88.68 62.52
N ARG A 51 -75.62 -89.06 61.30
CA ARG A 51 -76.03 -88.06 60.30
C ARG A 51 -77.33 -87.40 60.78
N PRO A 52 -77.53 -86.10 60.50
CA PRO A 52 -78.87 -85.53 60.57
C PRO A 52 -79.76 -86.25 59.56
N ASN A 53 -80.92 -86.74 60.01
CA ASN A 53 -81.93 -87.30 59.13
C ASN A 53 -82.45 -86.18 58.21
N LEU A 54 -82.55 -86.47 56.92
CA LEU A 54 -83.17 -85.59 55.93
C LEU A 54 -84.67 -85.89 55.94
N TYR A 55 -85.51 -84.87 56.08
CA TYR A 55 -86.97 -85.01 56.10
C TYR A 55 -87.60 -84.39 54.85
N CYS A 56 -88.77 -84.90 54.46
CA CYS A 56 -89.47 -84.45 53.27
C CYS A 56 -90.28 -83.17 53.53
N GLU A 57 -90.02 -82.10 52.78
CA GLU A 57 -90.76 -80.84 52.87
C GLU A 57 -92.27 -81.00 52.57
N LYS A 58 -92.67 -82.02 51.79
CA LYS A 58 -94.08 -82.31 51.47
C LYS A 58 -94.78 -83.21 52.49
N HIS A 59 -94.03 -84.05 53.19
CA HIS A 59 -94.56 -85.11 54.05
C HIS A 59 -93.88 -85.01 55.41
N ASP A 60 -94.54 -84.33 56.34
CA ASP A 60 -93.96 -84.04 57.66
C ASP A 60 -93.64 -85.34 58.43
N GLY A 61 -92.50 -85.36 59.10
CA GLY A 61 -91.94 -86.53 59.77
C GLY A 61 -91.35 -87.64 58.86
N GLU A 62 -91.56 -87.60 57.54
CA GLU A 62 -91.06 -88.66 56.63
C GLU A 62 -89.60 -88.48 56.24
N GLU A 63 -88.80 -89.52 56.46
CA GLU A 63 -87.37 -89.53 56.12
C GLU A 63 -87.13 -89.71 54.61
N ILE A 64 -86.28 -88.85 54.06
CA ILE A 64 -85.74 -88.98 52.71
C ILE A 64 -84.73 -90.13 52.68
N LYS A 65 -85.14 -91.23 52.06
CA LYS A 65 -84.36 -92.48 51.95
C LYS A 65 -84.00 -92.85 50.51
N LEU A 66 -84.61 -92.19 49.52
CA LEU A 66 -84.45 -92.51 48.10
C LEU A 66 -83.97 -91.29 47.30
N TYR A 67 -83.43 -91.56 46.12
CA TYR A 67 -83.00 -90.58 45.12
C TYR A 67 -83.54 -90.99 43.75
N CYS A 68 -84.29 -90.10 43.09
CA CYS A 68 -84.77 -90.31 41.74
C CYS A 68 -83.69 -89.86 40.74
N LYS A 69 -83.05 -90.81 40.05
CA LYS A 69 -82.04 -90.53 39.01
C LYS A 69 -82.61 -89.81 37.80
N THR A 70 -83.85 -90.08 37.43
CA THR A 70 -84.52 -89.44 36.27
C THR A 70 -84.71 -87.94 36.49
N HIS A 71 -85.02 -87.54 37.74
CA HIS A 71 -85.30 -86.15 38.12
C HIS A 71 -84.18 -85.47 38.93
N ASN A 72 -83.08 -86.20 39.21
CA ASN A 72 -81.94 -85.79 40.03
C ASN A 72 -82.28 -85.23 41.43
N VAL A 73 -83.37 -85.72 42.05
CA VAL A 73 -83.90 -85.20 43.34
C VAL A 73 -84.01 -86.29 44.40
N ALA A 74 -83.78 -85.91 45.67
CA ALA A 74 -83.93 -86.80 46.83
C ALA A 74 -85.38 -86.80 47.33
N VAL A 75 -85.92 -87.98 47.66
CA VAL A 75 -87.36 -88.19 47.94
C VAL A 75 -87.58 -89.16 49.12
N CYS A 76 -88.66 -88.96 49.88
CA CYS A 76 -89.15 -89.98 50.83
C CYS A 76 -89.96 -91.07 50.11
N GLN A 77 -90.31 -92.13 50.84
CA GLN A 77 -91.04 -93.28 50.30
C GLN A 77 -92.41 -92.90 49.69
N LEU A 78 -93.09 -91.91 50.27
CA LEU A 78 -94.37 -91.41 49.77
C LEU A 78 -94.21 -90.60 48.46
N CYS A 79 -93.27 -89.66 48.39
CA CYS A 79 -92.95 -88.98 47.12
C CYS A 79 -92.50 -89.98 46.03
N ALA A 80 -91.74 -91.01 46.39
CA ALA A 80 -91.30 -92.06 45.49
C ALA A 80 -92.46 -92.92 44.94
N THR A 81 -93.58 -93.02 45.65
CA THR A 81 -94.74 -93.87 45.28
C THR A 81 -95.96 -93.10 44.79
N ILE A 82 -96.00 -91.78 44.97
CA ILE A 82 -97.05 -90.88 44.45
C ILE A 82 -96.52 -90.14 43.21
N ASP A 83 -95.52 -89.28 43.38
CA ASP A 83 -95.04 -88.36 42.34
C ASP A 83 -94.05 -89.02 41.36
N HIS A 84 -93.31 -90.05 41.82
CA HIS A 84 -92.25 -90.71 41.03
C HIS A 84 -92.50 -92.22 40.83
N ARG A 85 -93.78 -92.62 40.79
CA ARG A 85 -94.22 -94.03 40.65
C ARG A 85 -94.09 -94.60 39.23
N ASP A 86 -93.95 -93.73 38.23
CA ASP A 86 -93.97 -94.11 36.82
C ASP A 86 -92.76 -95.00 36.44
N MET A 87 -92.94 -95.91 35.47
CA MET A 87 -91.89 -96.85 35.03
C MET A 87 -90.64 -96.13 34.45
N SER A 88 -90.77 -94.85 34.10
CA SER A 88 -89.67 -93.97 33.67
C SER A 88 -88.73 -93.52 34.80
N CYS A 89 -89.12 -93.68 36.07
CA CYS A 89 -88.39 -93.18 37.23
C CYS A 89 -87.43 -94.22 37.81
N MET A 90 -86.14 -94.14 37.47
CA MET A 90 -85.12 -94.95 38.15
C MET A 90 -84.84 -94.41 39.55
N GLN A 91 -85.13 -95.20 40.57
CA GLN A 91 -84.87 -94.88 41.98
C GLN A 91 -83.60 -95.59 42.47
N GLN A 92 -82.85 -94.92 43.35
CA GLN A 92 -81.69 -95.44 44.08
C GLN A 92 -81.85 -95.12 45.56
N ASP A 93 -81.23 -95.90 46.45
CA ASP A 93 -81.04 -95.48 47.84
C ASP A 93 -80.24 -94.17 47.94
N ILE A 94 -80.60 -93.31 48.88
CA ILE A 94 -79.99 -91.98 49.03
C ILE A 94 -78.52 -92.03 49.47
N GLU A 95 -78.12 -93.02 50.28
CA GLU A 95 -76.72 -93.19 50.67
C GLU A 95 -75.88 -93.66 49.47
N GLY A 96 -76.42 -94.57 48.65
CA GLY A 96 -75.86 -94.93 47.35
C GLY A 96 -75.65 -93.72 46.42
N ALA A 97 -76.68 -92.88 46.25
CA ALA A 97 -76.60 -91.70 45.40
C ALA A 97 -75.60 -90.65 45.91
N ILE A 98 -75.47 -90.49 47.23
CA ILE A 98 -74.48 -89.61 47.86
C ILE A 98 -73.06 -90.15 47.68
N MET A 99 -72.84 -91.46 47.77
CA MET A 99 -71.55 -92.09 47.47
C MET A 99 -71.16 -91.88 46.00
N ASP A 100 -72.06 -92.17 45.05
CA ASP A 100 -71.83 -91.98 43.61
C ASP A 100 -71.51 -90.51 43.28
N SER A 101 -72.26 -89.57 43.87
CA SER A 101 -72.05 -88.13 43.67
C SER A 101 -70.72 -87.67 44.25
N ARG A 102 -70.36 -88.13 45.46
CA ARG A 102 -69.07 -87.83 46.09
C ARG A 102 -67.90 -88.40 45.30
N ALA A 103 -68.02 -89.62 44.75
CA ALA A 103 -67.00 -90.21 43.90
C ALA A 103 -66.77 -89.38 42.62
N ARG A 104 -67.85 -88.98 41.92
CA ARG A 104 -67.78 -88.12 40.73
C ARG A 104 -67.18 -86.75 41.04
N LEU A 105 -67.60 -86.12 42.14
CA LEU A 105 -67.06 -84.82 42.57
C LEU A 105 -65.58 -84.90 42.97
N ASN A 106 -65.13 -85.99 43.61
CA ASN A 106 -63.71 -86.20 43.89
C ASN A 106 -62.89 -86.38 42.60
N ILE A 107 -63.39 -87.14 41.61
CA ILE A 107 -62.73 -87.27 40.30
C ILE A 107 -62.61 -85.91 39.59
N LEU A 108 -63.66 -85.08 39.65
CA LEU A 108 -63.62 -83.72 39.11
C LEU A 108 -62.66 -82.80 39.88
N LYS A 109 -62.57 -82.94 41.21
CA LYS A 109 -61.66 -82.18 42.06
C LYS A 109 -60.19 -82.49 41.75
N GLU A 110 -59.83 -83.76 41.58
CA GLU A 110 -58.47 -84.12 41.21
C GLU A 110 -58.14 -83.65 39.79
N LYS A 111 -59.03 -83.83 38.80
CA LYS A 111 -58.86 -83.23 37.45
C LYS A 111 -58.71 -81.70 37.48
N ALA A 112 -59.37 -81.01 38.41
CA ALA A 112 -59.22 -79.57 38.58
C ALA A 112 -57.86 -79.18 39.19
N LYS A 113 -57.31 -79.98 40.11
CA LYS A 113 -55.93 -79.82 40.62
C LYS A 113 -54.89 -80.08 39.53
N ASP A 114 -55.04 -81.16 38.76
CA ASP A 114 -54.14 -81.50 37.66
C ASP A 114 -54.07 -80.35 36.65
N LYS A 115 -55.24 -79.77 36.32
CA LYS A 115 -55.33 -78.59 35.45
C LYS A 115 -54.74 -77.33 36.10
N LEU A 116 -54.90 -77.13 37.41
CA LEU A 116 -54.32 -76.00 38.13
C LEU A 116 -52.78 -76.07 38.12
N GLU A 117 -52.21 -77.25 38.35
CA GLU A 117 -50.76 -77.45 38.30
C GLU A 117 -50.21 -77.28 36.88
N LEU A 118 -50.93 -77.76 35.86
CA LEU A 118 -50.60 -77.48 34.46
C LEU A 118 -50.61 -75.97 34.17
N CYS A 119 -51.61 -75.22 34.65
CA CYS A 119 -51.64 -73.76 34.53
C CYS A 119 -50.46 -73.09 35.27
N ARG A 120 -50.03 -73.63 36.41
CA ARG A 120 -48.84 -73.13 37.15
C ARG A 120 -47.56 -73.33 36.35
N VAL A 121 -47.37 -74.51 35.77
CA VAL A 121 -46.20 -74.83 34.92
C VAL A 121 -46.18 -73.94 33.66
N ILE A 122 -47.32 -73.79 32.98
CA ILE A 122 -47.45 -72.89 31.81
C ILE A 122 -47.18 -71.43 32.21
N GLY A 123 -47.65 -70.99 33.38
CA GLY A 123 -47.36 -69.64 33.89
C GLY A 123 -45.87 -69.37 34.10
N VAL A 124 -45.14 -70.35 34.65
CA VAL A 124 -43.67 -70.28 34.78
C VAL A 124 -43.00 -70.24 33.40
N GLN A 125 -43.44 -71.06 32.45
CA GLN A 125 -42.91 -71.08 31.08
C GLN A 125 -43.14 -69.75 30.34
N ILE A 126 -44.31 -69.12 30.50
CA ILE A 126 -44.61 -67.80 29.93
C ILE A 126 -43.72 -66.72 30.56
N HIS A 127 -43.50 -66.77 31.88
CA HIS A 127 -42.64 -65.80 32.55
C HIS A 127 -41.18 -65.94 32.11
N GLN A 128 -40.67 -67.18 32.04
CA GLN A 128 -39.33 -67.46 31.53
C GLN A 128 -39.17 -67.00 30.07
N CYS A 129 -40.11 -67.35 29.20
CA CYS A 129 -40.11 -66.92 27.80
C CYS A 129 -40.06 -65.39 27.65
N ARG A 130 -40.79 -64.65 28.51
CA ARG A 130 -40.70 -63.20 28.56
C ARG A 130 -39.31 -62.73 28.99
N THR A 131 -38.75 -63.25 30.08
CA THR A 131 -37.41 -62.87 30.55
C THR A 131 -36.32 -63.19 29.53
N ASP A 132 -36.41 -64.33 28.85
CA ASP A 132 -35.47 -64.72 27.78
C ASP A 132 -35.60 -63.77 26.58
N THR A 133 -36.83 -63.40 26.20
CA THR A 133 -37.10 -62.44 25.11
C THR A 133 -36.58 -61.04 25.46
N ASP A 134 -36.90 -60.52 26.64
CA ASP A 134 -36.46 -59.20 27.13
C ASP A 134 -34.91 -59.16 27.17
N THR A 135 -34.27 -60.25 27.61
CA THR A 135 -32.80 -60.41 27.63
C THR A 135 -32.20 -60.42 26.22
N HIS A 136 -32.80 -61.17 25.29
CA HIS A 136 -32.31 -61.27 23.91
C HIS A 136 -32.49 -59.94 23.14
N LEU A 137 -33.61 -59.26 23.33
CA LEU A 137 -33.85 -57.93 22.75
C LEU A 137 -32.89 -56.87 23.30
N GLN A 138 -32.55 -56.94 24.59
CA GLN A 138 -31.54 -56.05 25.17
C GLN A 138 -30.15 -56.33 24.60
N ALA A 139 -29.73 -57.60 24.49
CA ALA A 139 -28.45 -57.96 23.89
C ALA A 139 -28.34 -57.52 22.41
N LEU A 140 -29.40 -57.68 21.62
CA LEU A 140 -29.47 -57.19 20.24
C LEU A 140 -29.38 -55.66 20.16
N LYS A 141 -30.01 -54.94 21.11
CA LYS A 141 -29.89 -53.49 21.20
C LYS A 141 -28.44 -53.07 21.51
N ASP A 142 -27.81 -53.71 22.48
CA ASP A 142 -26.44 -53.40 22.89
C ASP A 142 -25.43 -53.69 21.75
N GLU A 143 -25.66 -54.74 20.96
CA GLU A 143 -24.88 -55.04 19.74
C GLU A 143 -25.07 -53.97 18.65
N VAL A 144 -26.31 -53.55 18.37
CA VAL A 144 -26.61 -52.46 17.42
C VAL A 144 -25.98 -51.15 17.85
N ASP A 145 -26.11 -50.78 19.13
CA ASP A 145 -25.50 -49.58 19.70
C ASP A 145 -23.96 -49.64 19.62
N ALA A 146 -23.34 -50.81 19.84
CA ALA A 146 -21.90 -50.98 19.69
C ALA A 146 -21.42 -50.76 18.24
N VAL A 147 -22.07 -51.41 17.26
CA VAL A 147 -21.73 -51.29 15.82
C VAL A 147 -21.91 -49.85 15.32
N ILE A 148 -22.98 -49.17 15.74
CA ILE A 148 -23.22 -47.77 15.36
C ILE A 148 -22.13 -46.86 15.95
N ASN A 149 -21.74 -47.06 17.22
CA ASN A 149 -20.70 -46.25 17.85
C ASN A 149 -19.31 -46.48 17.22
N GLU A 150 -18.97 -47.72 16.85
CA GLU A 150 -17.73 -48.04 16.11
C GLU A 150 -17.69 -47.36 14.74
N ALA A 151 -18.82 -47.39 14.00
CA ALA A 151 -18.93 -46.72 12.71
C ALA A 151 -18.78 -45.19 12.84
N ILE A 152 -19.46 -44.57 13.82
CA ILE A 152 -19.34 -43.13 14.12
C ILE A 152 -17.91 -42.76 14.50
N GLN A 153 -17.23 -43.59 15.28
CA GLN A 153 -15.85 -43.32 15.70
C GLN A 153 -14.88 -43.43 14.52
N THR A 154 -15.05 -44.45 13.67
CA THR A 154 -14.28 -44.63 12.43
C THR A 154 -14.43 -43.45 11.47
N ASP A 155 -15.65 -42.91 11.34
CA ASP A 155 -15.93 -41.76 10.49
C ASP A 155 -15.27 -40.48 11.03
N LYS A 156 -15.38 -40.22 12.34
CA LYS A 156 -14.69 -39.10 13.02
C LYS A 156 -13.16 -39.15 12.91
N ASP A 157 -12.57 -40.34 12.91
CA ASP A 157 -11.12 -40.48 12.80
C ASP A 157 -10.63 -40.27 11.35
N LYS A 158 -11.44 -40.65 10.34
CA LYS A 158 -11.21 -40.24 8.94
C LYS A 158 -11.38 -38.74 8.74
N GLU A 159 -12.43 -38.13 9.31
CA GLU A 159 -12.65 -36.67 9.26
C GLU A 159 -11.42 -35.90 9.77
N LYS A 160 -10.80 -36.37 10.86
CA LYS A 160 -9.55 -35.79 11.38
C LYS A 160 -8.36 -36.00 10.44
N GLU A 161 -8.22 -37.18 9.82
CA GLU A 161 -7.15 -37.47 8.86
C GLU A 161 -7.26 -36.57 7.62
N ASP A 162 -8.46 -36.48 7.04
CA ASP A 162 -8.76 -35.62 5.90
C ASP A 162 -8.55 -34.13 6.26
N ALA A 163 -8.99 -33.69 7.44
CA ALA A 163 -8.74 -32.33 7.92
C ALA A 163 -7.24 -32.03 8.11
N ALA A 164 -6.48 -32.98 8.68
CA ALA A 164 -5.03 -32.85 8.85
C ALA A 164 -4.32 -32.76 7.50
N LYS A 165 -4.74 -33.57 6.52
CA LYS A 165 -4.22 -33.54 5.15
C LYS A 165 -4.56 -32.25 4.41
N ILE A 166 -5.78 -31.75 4.52
CA ILE A 166 -6.20 -30.45 3.97
C ILE A 166 -5.37 -29.31 4.57
N ASN A 167 -5.12 -29.34 5.89
CA ASN A 167 -4.28 -28.35 6.55
C ASN A 167 -2.83 -28.44 6.04
N GLN A 168 -2.22 -29.62 5.96
CA GLN A 168 -0.88 -29.79 5.39
C GLN A 168 -0.79 -29.28 3.95
N ASP A 169 -1.70 -29.70 3.08
CA ASP A 169 -1.80 -29.24 1.68
C ASP A 169 -1.92 -27.71 1.58
N THR A 170 -2.64 -27.11 2.53
CA THR A 170 -2.86 -25.66 2.59
C THR A 170 -1.62 -24.94 3.10
N ASP A 171 -0.95 -25.46 4.13
CA ASP A 171 0.29 -24.90 4.67
C ASP A 171 1.45 -25.00 3.66
N GLU A 172 1.56 -26.11 2.93
CA GLU A 172 2.53 -26.24 1.84
C GLU A 172 2.28 -25.23 0.70
N LYS A 173 1.01 -24.98 0.34
CA LYS A 173 0.64 -23.95 -0.65
C LYS A 173 0.92 -22.55 -0.12
N ASN A 174 0.60 -22.29 1.14
CA ASN A 174 0.86 -21.01 1.81
C ASN A 174 2.36 -20.72 1.89
N GLN A 175 3.21 -21.70 2.21
CA GLN A 175 4.66 -21.54 2.23
C GLN A 175 5.21 -21.21 0.84
N LYS A 176 4.77 -21.94 -0.21
CA LYS A 176 5.15 -21.65 -1.60
C LYS A 176 4.76 -20.22 -2.02
N LEU A 177 3.55 -19.78 -1.64
CA LEU A 177 3.09 -18.41 -1.87
C LEU A 177 3.91 -17.36 -1.09
N GLN A 178 4.30 -17.65 0.16
CA GLN A 178 5.18 -16.75 0.93
C GLN A 178 6.55 -16.61 0.29
N ASP A 179 7.16 -17.70 -0.18
CA ASP A 179 8.43 -17.70 -0.90
C ASP A 179 8.36 -16.90 -2.21
N GLU A 180 7.25 -17.01 -2.94
CA GLU A 180 6.99 -16.21 -4.14
C GLU A 180 6.78 -14.72 -3.82
N ILE A 181 6.00 -14.39 -2.80
CA ILE A 181 5.82 -13.02 -2.30
C ILE A 181 7.17 -12.41 -1.89
N GLN A 182 8.04 -13.18 -1.24
CA GLN A 182 9.38 -12.72 -0.85
C GLN A 182 10.26 -12.44 -2.09
N LYS A 183 10.30 -13.35 -3.07
CA LYS A 183 10.99 -13.14 -4.36
C LYS A 183 10.44 -11.93 -5.13
N ILE A 184 9.14 -11.66 -5.04
CA ILE A 184 8.50 -10.48 -5.65
C ILE A 184 8.90 -9.20 -4.91
N LYS A 185 8.89 -9.19 -3.57
CA LYS A 185 9.36 -8.05 -2.75
C LYS A 185 10.80 -7.66 -3.06
N GLU A 186 11.69 -8.64 -3.20
CA GLU A 186 13.10 -8.39 -3.58
C GLU A 186 13.24 -7.81 -4.99
N LYS A 187 12.40 -8.22 -5.94
CA LYS A 187 12.34 -7.62 -7.29
C LYS A 187 11.77 -6.21 -7.27
N ILE A 188 10.77 -5.94 -6.44
CA ILE A 188 10.21 -4.59 -6.23
C ILE A 188 11.30 -3.66 -5.67
N GLY A 189 12.01 -4.07 -4.61
CA GLY A 189 13.10 -3.27 -4.04
C GLY A 189 14.19 -2.90 -5.06
N LYS A 190 14.63 -3.87 -5.88
CA LYS A 190 15.61 -3.61 -6.96
C LYS A 190 15.08 -2.68 -8.05
N ASN A 191 13.79 -2.79 -8.39
CA ASN A 191 13.14 -1.86 -9.33
C ASN A 191 12.96 -0.46 -8.75
N ASP A 192 12.67 -0.33 -7.45
CA ASP A 192 12.55 0.96 -6.77
C ASP A 192 13.89 1.66 -6.63
N GLU A 193 14.98 0.94 -6.34
CA GLU A 193 16.35 1.47 -6.40
C GLU A 193 16.72 1.98 -7.80
N GLU A 194 16.43 1.18 -8.84
CA GLU A 194 16.68 1.57 -10.24
C GLU A 194 15.81 2.76 -10.66
N ARG A 195 14.55 2.80 -10.19
CA ARG A 195 13.64 3.93 -10.40
C ARG A 195 14.16 5.20 -9.73
N GLU A 196 14.64 5.14 -8.49
CA GLU A 196 15.17 6.34 -7.82
C GLU A 196 16.49 6.79 -8.47
N LYS A 197 17.39 5.87 -8.86
CA LYS A 197 18.60 6.20 -9.65
C LYS A 197 18.25 6.93 -10.97
N ARG A 198 17.19 6.49 -11.66
CA ARG A 198 16.68 7.16 -12.88
C ARG A 198 16.00 8.50 -12.60
N LEU A 199 15.28 8.63 -11.49
CA LEU A 199 14.68 9.89 -11.07
C LEU A 199 15.75 10.91 -10.71
N GLU A 200 16.77 10.51 -9.96
CA GLU A 200 17.91 11.36 -9.57
C GLU A 200 18.71 11.82 -10.80
N LEU A 201 19.05 10.89 -11.71
CA LEU A 201 19.69 11.24 -12.99
C LEU A 201 18.83 12.22 -13.81
N ASN A 202 17.49 12.12 -13.75
CA ASN A 202 16.59 13.05 -14.40
C ASN A 202 16.57 14.42 -13.69
N ARG A 203 16.63 14.48 -12.35
CA ARG A 203 16.80 15.73 -11.57
C ARG A 203 18.08 16.46 -12.00
N THR A 204 19.24 15.79 -11.95
CA THR A 204 20.53 16.37 -12.39
C THR A 204 20.51 16.79 -13.87
N ASN A 205 19.84 16.03 -14.74
CA ASN A 205 19.68 16.40 -16.15
C ASN A 205 18.67 17.53 -16.37
N ALA A 206 17.73 17.76 -15.45
CA ALA A 206 16.84 18.92 -15.47
C ALA A 206 17.59 20.18 -14.99
N GLU A 207 18.39 20.08 -13.94
CA GLU A 207 19.24 21.16 -13.42
C GLU A 207 20.22 21.67 -14.47
N ARG A 208 21.00 20.77 -15.11
CA ARG A 208 21.90 21.11 -16.24
C ARG A 208 21.19 21.71 -17.45
N ARG A 209 19.85 21.58 -17.56
CA ARG A 209 19.05 22.24 -18.60
C ARG A 209 18.45 23.57 -18.15
N ARG A 210 18.35 23.85 -16.84
CA ARG A 210 17.89 25.12 -16.27
C ARG A 210 18.99 26.16 -16.18
N GLU A 211 20.20 25.76 -15.77
CA GLU A 211 21.36 26.66 -15.65
C GLU A 211 21.53 27.69 -16.80
N PRO A 212 21.51 27.31 -18.10
CA PRO A 212 21.60 28.29 -19.20
C PRO A 212 20.34 29.14 -19.40
N ILE A 213 19.18 28.70 -18.89
CA ILE A 213 17.93 29.48 -18.88
C ILE A 213 17.99 30.51 -17.75
N ASP A 214 18.37 30.08 -16.55
CA ASP A 214 18.44 30.92 -15.35
C ASP A 214 19.49 32.04 -15.54
N ASN A 215 20.66 31.71 -16.10
CA ASN A 215 21.69 32.69 -16.49
C ASN A 215 21.18 33.71 -17.53
N LYS A 216 20.39 33.26 -18.51
CA LYS A 216 19.82 34.13 -19.55
C LYS A 216 18.70 35.03 -19.00
N GLU A 217 17.86 34.50 -18.13
CA GLU A 217 16.85 35.27 -17.39
C GLU A 217 17.52 36.36 -16.55
N HIS A 218 18.58 36.03 -15.80
CA HIS A 218 19.30 37.01 -14.98
C HIS A 218 19.92 38.14 -15.81
N GLY A 219 20.48 37.83 -16.99
CA GLY A 219 20.96 38.83 -17.94
C GLY A 219 19.85 39.76 -18.41
N LEU A 220 18.74 39.21 -18.91
CA LEU A 220 17.59 40.00 -19.39
C LEU A 220 16.95 40.85 -18.29
N GLN A 221 16.85 40.33 -17.06
CA GLN A 221 16.37 41.10 -15.90
C GLN A 221 17.32 42.26 -15.57
N THR A 222 18.63 42.07 -15.70
CA THR A 222 19.64 43.11 -15.49
C THR A 222 19.53 44.21 -16.55
N ASP A 223 19.35 43.86 -17.82
CA ASP A 223 19.15 44.82 -18.91
C ASP A 223 17.88 45.66 -18.70
N ILE A 224 16.74 45.03 -18.36
CA ILE A 224 15.48 45.71 -18.04
C ILE A 224 15.68 46.68 -16.87
N LYS A 225 16.38 46.25 -15.80
CA LYS A 225 16.67 47.11 -14.64
C LYS A 225 17.52 48.32 -15.01
N ASN A 226 18.54 48.14 -15.85
CA ASN A 226 19.41 49.21 -16.30
C ASN A 226 18.66 50.24 -17.16
N ILE A 227 17.80 49.77 -18.09
CA ILE A 227 16.91 50.63 -18.88
C ILE A 227 15.96 51.42 -17.97
N ALA A 228 15.35 50.75 -16.98
CA ALA A 228 14.39 51.36 -16.06
C ALA A 228 15.02 52.47 -15.20
N GLU A 229 16.17 52.22 -14.56
CA GLU A 229 16.83 53.23 -13.72
C GLU A 229 17.37 54.42 -14.54
N GLU A 230 17.92 54.19 -15.74
CA GLU A 230 18.41 55.28 -16.59
C GLU A 230 17.27 56.15 -17.14
N LYS A 231 16.14 55.55 -17.54
CA LYS A 231 14.96 56.35 -17.95
C LYS A 231 14.32 57.07 -16.78
N LYS A 232 14.25 56.45 -15.60
CA LYS A 232 13.79 57.09 -14.35
C LYS A 232 14.66 58.28 -13.96
N ARG A 233 15.98 58.19 -14.09
CA ARG A 233 16.92 59.31 -13.90
C ARG A 233 16.59 60.48 -14.84
N LYS A 234 16.47 60.23 -16.16
CA LYS A 234 16.15 61.28 -17.15
C LYS A 234 14.75 61.90 -16.92
N ILE A 235 13.76 61.10 -16.52
CA ILE A 235 12.43 61.61 -16.14
C ILE A 235 12.52 62.53 -14.92
N SER A 236 13.24 62.14 -13.85
CA SER A 236 13.39 63.00 -12.66
C SER A 236 14.22 64.26 -12.91
N GLU A 237 15.07 64.29 -13.94
CA GLU A 237 15.74 65.51 -14.40
C GLU A 237 14.75 66.46 -15.10
N LEU A 238 13.87 65.93 -15.97
CA LEU A 238 12.80 66.68 -16.61
C LEU A 238 11.74 67.18 -15.61
N GLU A 239 11.36 66.38 -14.61
CA GLU A 239 10.43 66.78 -13.55
C GLU A 239 10.95 67.98 -12.76
N LYS A 240 12.25 68.01 -12.44
CA LYS A 240 12.90 69.15 -11.77
C LYS A 240 12.88 70.39 -12.67
N ALA A 241 13.30 70.27 -13.93
CA ALA A 241 13.28 71.37 -14.88
C ALA A 241 11.87 71.94 -15.07
N TRP A 242 10.85 71.08 -15.13
CA TRP A 242 9.44 71.49 -15.19
C TRP A 242 8.97 72.19 -13.90
N GLN A 243 9.37 71.71 -12.71
CA GLN A 243 9.05 72.36 -11.43
C GLN A 243 9.70 73.74 -11.32
N ASP A 244 10.97 73.89 -11.71
CA ASP A 244 11.68 75.16 -11.70
C ASP A 244 11.10 76.16 -12.71
N ASN A 245 10.75 75.70 -13.92
CA ASN A 245 10.02 76.52 -14.90
C ASN A 245 8.65 76.95 -14.35
N THR A 246 7.87 76.03 -13.77
CA THR A 246 6.55 76.32 -13.18
C THR A 246 6.64 77.33 -12.04
N LYS A 247 7.65 77.19 -11.17
CA LYS A 247 7.93 78.13 -10.08
C LYS A 247 8.31 79.51 -10.62
N THR A 248 9.15 79.56 -11.65
CA THR A 248 9.57 80.80 -12.32
C THR A 248 8.37 81.50 -12.95
N THR A 249 7.56 80.81 -13.76
CA THR A 249 6.32 81.36 -14.34
C THR A 249 5.35 81.86 -13.26
N LYS A 250 5.18 81.13 -12.15
CA LYS A 250 4.34 81.56 -11.03
C LYS A 250 4.85 82.86 -10.39
N THR A 251 6.16 82.99 -10.18
CA THR A 251 6.78 84.23 -9.67
C THR A 251 6.64 85.37 -10.68
N THR A 252 6.74 85.11 -11.98
CA THR A 252 6.51 86.09 -13.05
C THR A 252 5.05 86.59 -13.05
N VAL A 253 4.06 85.69 -12.88
CA VAL A 253 2.65 86.07 -12.73
C VAL A 253 2.43 86.93 -11.48
N GLN A 254 2.95 86.52 -10.32
CA GLN A 254 2.87 87.34 -9.10
C GLN A 254 3.53 88.72 -9.27
N THR A 255 4.63 88.81 -10.01
CA THR A 255 5.31 90.07 -10.31
C THR A 255 4.46 90.96 -11.22
N LEU A 256 3.74 90.38 -12.19
CA LEU A 256 2.76 91.10 -13.01
C LEU A 256 1.59 91.61 -12.15
N ASP A 257 1.03 90.77 -11.29
CA ASP A 257 -0.08 91.14 -10.41
C ASP A 257 0.28 92.36 -9.52
N THR A 258 1.45 92.35 -8.85
CA THR A 258 1.93 93.48 -8.03
C THR A 258 2.23 94.75 -8.84
N VAL A 259 2.64 94.63 -10.11
CA VAL A 259 2.85 95.78 -11.00
C VAL A 259 1.52 96.36 -11.47
N LEU A 260 0.49 95.52 -11.65
CA LEU A 260 -0.86 95.89 -12.08
C LEU A 260 -1.76 96.39 -10.92
N GLU A 261 -1.37 96.17 -9.66
CA GLU A 261 -2.15 96.53 -8.46
C GLU A 261 -2.30 98.06 -8.26
N ASN A 262 -1.43 98.88 -8.87
CA ASN A 262 -1.51 100.34 -8.79
C ASN A 262 -0.92 100.99 -10.06
N ASP A 263 -1.67 101.93 -10.67
CA ASP A 263 -1.26 102.70 -11.86
C ASP A 263 0.14 103.31 -11.76
N GLN A 264 0.58 103.70 -10.55
CA GLN A 264 1.91 104.27 -10.34
C GLN A 264 3.06 103.25 -10.54
N ASN A 265 2.81 101.97 -10.29
CA ASN A 265 3.75 100.88 -10.56
C ASN A 265 3.78 100.56 -12.06
N VAL A 266 2.62 100.54 -12.71
CA VAL A 266 2.49 100.33 -14.18
C VAL A 266 3.31 101.35 -14.95
N VAL A 267 3.25 102.63 -14.57
CA VAL A 267 3.99 103.72 -15.25
C VAL A 267 5.51 103.64 -15.00
N LYS A 268 5.96 103.24 -13.81
CA LYS A 268 7.40 103.17 -13.46
C LYS A 268 8.08 101.91 -14.01
N ASP A 269 7.47 100.75 -13.83
CA ASP A 269 8.12 99.45 -14.04
C ASP A 269 7.54 98.65 -15.22
N GLY A 270 6.35 99.02 -15.71
CA GLY A 270 5.60 98.24 -16.70
C GLY A 270 6.36 97.95 -18.00
N HIS A 271 7.14 98.89 -18.53
CA HIS A 271 7.95 98.61 -19.73
C HIS A 271 9.10 97.62 -19.45
N ARG A 272 9.80 97.76 -18.30
CA ARG A 272 10.91 96.87 -17.94
C ARG A 272 10.40 95.44 -17.69
N VAL A 273 9.27 95.32 -16.99
CA VAL A 273 8.63 94.04 -16.67
C VAL A 273 8.08 93.38 -17.92
N LYS A 274 7.44 94.13 -18.85
CA LYS A 274 6.96 93.61 -20.13
C LYS A 274 8.06 92.93 -20.95
N THR A 275 9.26 93.52 -21.03
CA THR A 275 10.38 92.91 -21.77
C THR A 275 10.85 91.61 -21.09
N SER A 276 11.10 91.66 -19.78
CA SER A 276 11.53 90.50 -18.98
C SER A 276 10.55 89.32 -19.08
N VAL A 277 9.25 89.59 -18.92
CA VAL A 277 8.16 88.60 -19.07
C VAL A 277 8.10 88.02 -20.48
N SER A 278 8.27 88.85 -21.51
CA SER A 278 8.22 88.42 -22.91
C SER A 278 9.38 87.49 -23.28
N ASP A 279 10.55 87.68 -22.68
CA ASP A 279 11.70 86.81 -22.94
C ASP A 279 11.64 85.52 -22.11
N GLU A 280 11.06 85.55 -20.91
CA GLU A 280 10.80 84.34 -20.10
C GLU A 280 9.73 83.44 -20.75
N LEU A 281 8.63 84.02 -21.27
CA LEU A 281 7.56 83.28 -21.95
C LEU A 281 7.93 82.72 -23.33
N LYS A 282 9.08 83.12 -23.90
CA LYS A 282 9.61 82.56 -25.17
C LYS A 282 10.48 81.33 -24.95
N LYS A 283 10.84 80.98 -23.71
CA LYS A 283 11.64 79.78 -23.45
C LYS A 283 10.82 78.54 -23.86
N PRO A 284 11.34 77.67 -24.75
CA PRO A 284 10.62 76.46 -25.13
C PRO A 284 10.51 75.52 -23.92
N LEU A 285 9.36 74.87 -23.79
CA LEU A 285 9.20 73.75 -22.86
C LEU A 285 9.90 72.51 -23.44
N ASN A 286 10.39 71.62 -22.57
CA ASN A 286 11.17 70.43 -22.93
C ASN A 286 10.34 69.30 -23.60
N GLU A 287 9.29 69.65 -24.34
CA GLU A 287 8.36 68.74 -25.02
C GLU A 287 9.08 67.79 -26.00
N GLY A 288 10.14 68.27 -26.66
CA GLY A 288 10.99 67.45 -27.52
C GLY A 288 11.76 66.35 -26.78
N GLU A 289 12.25 66.63 -25.57
CA GLU A 289 12.98 65.64 -24.74
C GLU A 289 12.02 64.59 -24.15
N VAL A 290 10.83 65.04 -23.70
CA VAL A 290 9.75 64.15 -23.27
C VAL A 290 9.37 63.19 -24.41
N LYS A 291 9.13 63.73 -25.61
CA LYS A 291 8.81 62.92 -26.79
C LYS A 291 9.93 61.93 -27.13
N GLN A 292 11.20 62.35 -27.09
CA GLN A 292 12.32 61.46 -27.35
C GLN A 292 12.41 60.29 -26.34
N ILE A 293 12.11 60.54 -25.06
CA ILE A 293 12.02 59.48 -24.04
C ILE A 293 10.86 58.53 -24.35
N THR A 294 9.67 59.06 -24.65
CA THR A 294 8.49 58.26 -25.00
C THR A 294 8.74 57.39 -26.24
N ASP A 295 9.21 57.97 -27.34
CA ASP A 295 9.50 57.28 -28.60
C ASP A 295 10.56 56.18 -28.38
N THR A 296 11.60 56.45 -27.58
CA THR A 296 12.61 55.42 -27.23
C THR A 296 11.98 54.26 -26.45
N ILE A 297 11.18 54.54 -25.41
CA ILE A 297 10.55 53.50 -24.58
C ILE A 297 9.56 52.67 -25.41
N SER A 298 8.80 53.30 -26.30
CA SER A 298 7.87 52.61 -27.22
C SER A 298 8.58 51.72 -28.25
N GLY A 299 9.87 51.95 -28.52
CA GLY A 299 10.70 51.09 -29.37
C GLY A 299 11.20 49.81 -28.70
N VAL A 300 11.31 49.79 -27.36
CA VAL A 300 11.88 48.67 -26.60
C VAL A 300 10.96 47.45 -26.65
N ARG A 301 11.49 46.31 -27.15
CA ARG A 301 10.74 45.06 -27.20
C ARG A 301 11.62 43.83 -27.00
N PHE A 302 11.06 42.79 -26.38
CA PHE A 302 11.70 41.48 -26.33
C PHE A 302 11.47 40.70 -27.64
N VAL A 303 12.56 40.33 -28.30
CA VAL A 303 12.57 39.47 -29.49
C VAL A 303 12.97 38.06 -29.07
N LYS A 304 12.08 37.09 -29.33
CA LYS A 304 12.25 35.69 -28.92
C LYS A 304 13.35 34.99 -29.71
N GLY A 305 14.10 34.11 -29.06
CA GLY A 305 15.12 33.26 -29.70
C GLY A 305 14.52 32.27 -30.70
N ALA A 306 15.33 31.86 -31.67
CA ALA A 306 14.92 30.94 -32.74
C ALA A 306 14.97 29.46 -32.32
N GLY A 307 14.19 28.62 -33.00
CA GLY A 307 14.24 27.15 -32.85
C GLY A 307 13.76 26.64 -31.49
N ARG A 308 14.48 25.63 -30.94
CA ARG A 308 14.12 24.97 -29.67
C ARG A 308 14.50 25.77 -28.41
N LYS A 309 15.36 26.79 -28.53
CA LYS A 309 15.82 27.63 -27.41
C LYS A 309 15.12 29.00 -27.41
N LYS A 310 13.78 29.01 -27.30
CA LYS A 310 12.97 30.24 -27.33
C LYS A 310 13.31 31.26 -26.22
N TYR A 311 13.94 30.79 -25.14
CA TYR A 311 14.44 31.61 -24.03
C TYR A 311 15.68 32.45 -24.41
N ASP A 312 16.42 32.08 -25.46
CA ASP A 312 17.60 32.79 -25.94
C ASP A 312 17.22 34.01 -26.81
N GLY A 313 16.33 34.84 -26.28
CA GLY A 313 15.93 36.10 -26.89
C GLY A 313 16.87 37.25 -26.52
N ARG A 314 16.52 38.45 -26.97
CA ARG A 314 17.22 39.71 -26.66
C ARG A 314 16.23 40.87 -26.62
N ILE A 315 16.68 42.02 -26.11
CA ILE A 315 15.91 43.26 -26.12
C ILE A 315 16.38 44.10 -27.31
N ASP A 316 15.47 44.37 -28.26
CA ASP A 316 15.70 45.25 -29.40
C ASP A 316 15.12 46.65 -29.10
N GLY A 317 15.64 47.69 -29.76
CA GLY A 317 15.13 49.06 -29.68
C GLY A 317 15.76 49.91 -28.57
N TYR A 318 16.88 49.49 -27.99
CA TYR A 318 17.65 50.26 -27.03
C TYR A 318 19.15 50.08 -27.27
N ASP A 319 19.75 51.01 -28.01
CA ASP A 319 21.17 50.96 -28.38
C ASP A 319 22.09 51.55 -27.29
N GLY A 320 21.51 52.03 -26.19
CA GLY A 320 22.22 52.63 -25.04
C GLY A 320 22.92 53.95 -25.36
N GLU A 321 23.83 54.34 -24.46
CA GLU A 321 24.85 55.37 -24.72
C GLU A 321 26.21 54.70 -24.58
N TRP A 322 27.05 54.77 -25.62
CA TRP A 322 28.43 54.28 -25.55
C TRP A 322 29.25 55.15 -24.59
N LYS A 323 29.50 54.64 -23.38
CA LYS A 323 30.45 55.26 -22.45
C LYS A 323 31.84 54.70 -22.69
N LEU A 324 32.81 55.60 -22.79
CA LEU A 324 34.23 55.26 -22.77
C LEU A 324 34.55 54.64 -21.40
N ILE A 325 34.78 53.34 -21.37
CA ILE A 325 35.01 52.57 -20.13
C ILE A 325 36.47 52.64 -19.70
N ASP A 326 37.39 52.76 -20.67
CA ASP A 326 38.84 52.88 -20.47
C ASP A 326 39.49 53.55 -21.72
N THR A 327 40.73 54.04 -21.60
CA THR A 327 41.51 54.62 -22.70
C THR A 327 42.85 53.89 -22.86
N LEU A 328 42.93 53.00 -23.84
CA LEU A 328 44.17 52.29 -24.17
C LEU A 328 45.12 53.20 -24.95
N ASN A 329 46.34 53.38 -24.45
CA ASN A 329 47.39 54.16 -25.10
C ASN A 329 48.12 53.28 -26.13
N VAL A 330 47.45 53.01 -27.26
CA VAL A 330 47.95 52.11 -28.31
C VAL A 330 49.03 52.80 -29.16
N GLY A 331 50.05 52.05 -29.57
CA GLY A 331 51.02 52.48 -30.57
C GLY A 331 50.43 52.50 -31.99
N HIS A 332 51.29 52.42 -33.00
CA HIS A 332 50.90 52.19 -34.39
C HIS A 332 50.01 50.94 -34.52
N ILE A 333 48.87 51.04 -35.22
CA ILE A 333 48.00 49.90 -35.51
C ILE A 333 48.43 49.28 -36.84
N ILE A 334 48.75 47.99 -36.81
CA ILE A 334 49.05 47.19 -38.00
C ILE A 334 47.76 46.50 -38.44
N ALA A 335 47.26 46.84 -39.62
CA ALA A 335 46.13 46.18 -40.25
C ALA A 335 46.63 45.39 -41.47
N GLN A 336 46.50 44.06 -41.38
CA GLN A 336 46.86 43.11 -42.42
C GLN A 336 45.59 42.58 -43.08
N PRO A 337 45.53 42.47 -44.42
CA PRO A 337 44.39 41.88 -45.10
C PRO A 337 44.25 40.38 -44.79
N PHE A 338 43.03 39.87 -44.83
CA PHE A 338 42.74 38.44 -44.88
C PHE A 338 41.91 38.14 -46.15
N PRO A 339 42.37 37.25 -47.06
CA PRO A 339 43.61 36.49 -47.00
C PRO A 339 44.87 37.39 -47.05
N PRO A 340 46.04 36.89 -46.61
CA PRO A 340 47.31 37.61 -46.69
C PRO A 340 47.64 38.03 -48.12
N ASP A 341 48.21 39.23 -48.31
CA ASP A 341 48.73 39.66 -49.61
C ASP A 341 50.08 40.38 -49.46
N HIS A 342 50.51 41.04 -50.53
CA HIS A 342 51.77 41.78 -50.62
C HIS A 342 51.80 43.11 -49.83
N ARG A 343 50.78 43.43 -49.02
CA ARG A 343 50.60 44.75 -48.40
C ARG A 343 50.26 44.66 -46.93
N VAL A 344 50.72 45.65 -46.19
CA VAL A 344 50.32 45.90 -44.81
C VAL A 344 50.02 47.39 -44.64
N PHE A 345 48.98 47.69 -43.88
CA PHE A 345 48.58 49.05 -43.57
C PHE A 345 49.04 49.42 -42.16
N ILE A 346 49.79 50.50 -42.04
CA ILE A 346 50.07 51.15 -40.75
C ILE A 346 49.09 52.31 -40.60
N ILE A 347 48.39 52.36 -39.48
CA ILE A 347 47.63 53.53 -39.05
C ILE A 347 48.41 54.16 -37.89
N ASP A 348 48.83 55.40 -38.05
CA ASP A 348 49.59 56.12 -37.02
C ASP A 348 48.71 56.68 -35.90
N ARG A 349 49.35 57.24 -34.88
CA ARG A 349 48.69 57.76 -33.67
C ARG A 349 47.80 58.98 -33.97
N GLN A 350 47.93 59.57 -35.15
CA GLN A 350 47.12 60.67 -35.66
C GLN A 350 46.02 60.17 -36.62
N GLY A 351 45.95 58.85 -36.86
CA GLY A 351 44.98 58.21 -37.75
C GLY A 351 45.37 58.25 -39.23
N ALA A 352 46.59 58.70 -39.58
CA ALA A 352 47.03 58.67 -40.97
C ALA A 352 47.41 57.23 -41.36
N GLN A 353 46.83 56.77 -42.47
CA GLN A 353 47.06 55.44 -43.01
C GLN A 353 48.18 55.49 -44.05
N ARG A 354 49.13 54.54 -43.95
CA ARG A 354 50.18 54.30 -44.94
C ARG A 354 50.13 52.85 -45.40
N GLU A 355 50.18 52.63 -46.71
CA GLU A 355 50.30 51.29 -47.31
C GLU A 355 51.79 50.99 -47.54
N ILE A 356 52.25 49.81 -47.10
CA ILE A 356 53.61 49.33 -47.33
C ILE A 356 53.54 48.03 -48.11
N SER A 357 54.18 48.03 -49.29
CA SER A 357 54.17 46.92 -50.23
C SER A 357 55.48 46.11 -50.22
N HIS A 358 55.36 44.79 -50.10
CA HIS A 358 56.44 43.82 -50.15
C HIS A 358 56.39 42.95 -51.41
N SER A 359 57.52 42.36 -51.81
CA SER A 359 57.59 41.51 -53.01
C SER A 359 57.10 40.07 -52.74
N GLY A 360 57.37 39.55 -51.53
CA GLY A 360 56.73 38.33 -51.03
C GLY A 360 55.38 38.63 -50.37
N VAL A 361 54.57 37.59 -50.13
CA VAL A 361 53.33 37.70 -49.34
C VAL A 361 53.69 38.01 -47.88
N ILE A 362 53.07 39.03 -47.30
CA ILE A 362 53.27 39.41 -45.90
C ILE A 362 52.38 38.51 -45.05
N LEU A 363 53.02 37.62 -44.30
CA LEU A 363 52.36 36.65 -43.41
C LEU A 363 52.22 37.20 -42.00
N ASN A 364 53.16 38.05 -41.57
CA ASN A 364 53.10 38.75 -40.29
C ASN A 364 53.86 40.07 -40.38
N ALA A 365 53.61 40.99 -39.44
CA ALA A 365 54.41 42.20 -39.30
C ALA A 365 54.40 42.74 -37.87
N CYS A 366 55.51 43.35 -37.45
CA CYS A 366 55.61 44.08 -36.19
C CYS A 366 56.40 45.38 -36.34
N ILE A 367 56.12 46.36 -35.48
CA ILE A 367 56.84 47.64 -35.43
C ILE A 367 57.73 47.62 -34.19
N ASP A 368 58.98 48.06 -34.33
CA ASP A 368 59.86 48.28 -33.18
C ASP A 368 59.42 49.54 -32.41
N PRO A 369 58.99 49.41 -31.14
CA PRO A 369 58.47 50.53 -30.36
C PRO A 369 59.53 51.60 -30.03
N MET A 370 60.81 51.36 -30.32
CA MET A 370 61.91 52.30 -30.07
C MET A 370 62.35 53.10 -31.31
N THR A 371 62.16 52.54 -32.50
CA THR A 371 62.61 53.12 -33.78
C THR A 371 61.46 53.46 -34.73
N ASP A 372 60.25 52.95 -34.46
CA ASP A 372 59.11 52.91 -35.38
C ASP A 372 59.41 52.20 -36.73
N ASP A 373 60.50 51.41 -36.81
CA ASP A 373 60.81 50.57 -37.96
C ASP A 373 59.83 49.40 -38.09
N LEU A 374 59.37 49.15 -39.32
CA LEU A 374 58.54 47.99 -39.64
C LEU A 374 59.41 46.77 -39.97
N TYR A 375 59.08 45.63 -39.38
CA TYR A 375 59.63 44.33 -39.72
C TYR A 375 58.50 43.49 -40.32
N VAL A 376 58.68 43.05 -41.57
CA VAL A 376 57.72 42.19 -42.28
C VAL A 376 58.25 40.77 -42.33
N VAL A 377 57.34 39.81 -42.17
CA VAL A 377 57.61 38.38 -42.21
C VAL A 377 57.03 37.83 -43.50
N THR A 378 57.88 37.20 -44.29
CA THR A 378 57.52 36.51 -45.54
C THR A 378 58.11 35.10 -45.55
N SER A 379 57.66 34.27 -46.48
CA SER A 379 58.25 32.96 -46.74
C SER A 379 58.57 32.80 -48.23
N ASP A 380 59.33 31.75 -48.56
CA ASP A 380 59.42 31.22 -49.92
C ASP A 380 58.13 30.46 -50.31
N ASP A 381 57.97 30.16 -51.60
CA ASP A 381 56.74 29.58 -52.18
C ASP A 381 56.38 28.18 -51.63
N GLU A 382 57.30 27.53 -50.91
CA GLU A 382 57.11 26.21 -50.27
C GLU A 382 56.98 26.29 -48.73
N TYR A 383 56.89 27.50 -48.15
CA TYR A 383 56.90 27.73 -46.70
C TYR A 383 58.03 26.98 -45.97
N GLY A 384 59.20 26.86 -46.60
CA GLY A 384 60.38 26.18 -46.07
C GLY A 384 61.32 27.11 -45.33
N THR A 385 61.39 28.38 -45.72
CA THR A 385 62.24 29.41 -45.10
C THR A 385 61.40 30.61 -44.68
N CYS A 386 61.46 30.97 -43.40
CA CYS A 386 60.93 32.23 -42.90
C CYS A 386 61.98 33.34 -43.10
N VAL A 387 61.55 34.48 -43.64
CA VAL A 387 62.40 35.65 -43.92
C VAL A 387 61.81 36.87 -43.22
N ILE A 388 62.67 37.58 -42.48
CA ILE A 388 62.32 38.82 -41.79
C ILE A 388 63.12 39.96 -42.41
N ASP A 389 62.42 40.84 -43.10
CA ASP A 389 62.97 42.03 -43.74
C ASP A 389 62.52 43.30 -42.97
N GLN A 390 63.47 44.19 -42.67
CA GLN A 390 63.21 45.53 -42.15
C GLN A 390 62.88 46.44 -43.33
N VAL A 391 61.82 47.24 -43.16
CA VAL A 391 61.32 48.19 -44.17
C VAL A 391 61.31 49.56 -43.52
N MET A 392 62.30 50.40 -43.88
CA MET A 392 62.45 51.72 -43.29
C MET A 392 61.42 52.71 -43.86
N SER A 393 60.94 53.63 -43.04
CA SER A 393 59.82 54.54 -43.37
C SER A 393 60.22 55.88 -44.01
N GLY A 394 61.35 55.90 -44.73
CA GLY A 394 61.81 57.06 -45.51
C GLY A 394 61.11 57.22 -46.86
N ASP A 395 61.33 58.36 -47.54
CA ASP A 395 60.76 58.64 -48.86
C ASP A 395 61.25 57.67 -49.97
N GLU A 396 62.39 57.00 -49.74
CA GLU A 396 62.81 55.82 -50.50
C GLU A 396 62.74 54.59 -49.59
N ILE A 397 62.00 53.56 -50.02
CA ILE A 397 61.80 52.32 -49.24
C ILE A 397 63.06 51.44 -49.35
N GLU A 398 64.04 51.68 -48.50
CA GLU A 398 65.14 50.76 -48.29
C GLU A 398 64.65 49.49 -47.56
N LYS A 399 64.82 48.35 -48.23
CA LYS A 399 64.51 47.01 -47.69
C LYS A 399 65.80 46.31 -47.30
N ARG A 400 65.90 45.86 -46.05
CA ARG A 400 67.08 45.17 -45.53
C ARG A 400 66.69 43.85 -44.88
N ARG A 401 67.24 42.74 -45.35
CA ARG A 401 67.09 41.45 -44.68
C ARG A 401 67.79 41.46 -43.32
N VAL A 402 67.02 41.15 -42.27
CA VAL A 402 67.50 41.12 -40.88
C VAL A 402 67.76 39.69 -40.43
N ALA A 403 66.86 38.77 -40.77
CA ALA A 403 66.99 37.35 -40.45
C ALA A 403 66.38 36.47 -41.55
N SER A 404 66.87 35.24 -41.65
CA SER A 404 66.23 34.16 -42.39
C SER A 404 66.57 32.84 -41.72
N PHE A 405 65.58 31.98 -41.51
CA PHE A 405 65.73 30.68 -40.86
C PHE A 405 64.79 29.64 -41.49
N PRO A 406 65.18 28.36 -41.57
CA PRO A 406 64.29 27.31 -42.02
C PRO A 406 63.17 27.09 -40.98
N LEU A 407 62.00 26.65 -41.45
CA LEU A 407 60.94 26.15 -40.59
C LEU A 407 61.12 24.66 -40.26
N SER A 408 60.51 24.23 -39.16
CA SER A 408 60.52 22.84 -38.70
C SER A 408 59.98 21.90 -39.78
N THR A 409 60.72 20.80 -40.01
CA THR A 409 60.28 19.72 -40.88
C THR A 409 59.21 18.83 -40.24
N GLU A 410 58.96 18.95 -38.92
CA GLU A 410 57.89 18.23 -38.21
C GLU A 410 56.50 18.83 -38.47
N LEU A 411 56.43 20.02 -39.10
CA LEU A 411 55.20 20.53 -39.71
C LEU A 411 54.97 19.77 -41.03
N ASP A 412 54.23 18.66 -40.93
CA ASP A 412 54.03 17.63 -41.96
C ASP A 412 53.33 18.14 -43.24
N SER A 413 52.58 19.24 -43.19
CA SER A 413 51.86 19.79 -44.34
C SER A 413 52.16 21.28 -44.61
N LEU A 414 51.96 21.70 -45.86
CA LEU A 414 52.07 23.12 -46.25
C LEU A 414 51.03 24.00 -45.52
N GLU A 415 49.81 23.48 -45.32
CA GLU A 415 48.75 24.18 -44.59
C GLU A 415 49.15 24.39 -43.11
N ASP A 416 49.80 23.41 -42.47
CA ASP A 416 50.28 23.56 -41.09
C ASP A 416 51.41 24.60 -40.97
N ARG A 417 52.30 24.69 -41.97
CA ARG A 417 53.37 25.71 -42.02
C ARG A 417 52.83 27.12 -42.25
N GLU A 418 51.87 27.26 -43.17
CA GLU A 418 51.16 28.52 -43.40
C GLU A 418 50.39 28.94 -42.15
N CYS A 419 49.58 28.04 -41.57
CA CYS A 419 48.88 28.28 -40.31
C CYS A 419 49.83 28.61 -39.16
N HIS A 420 51.01 27.97 -39.10
CA HIS A 420 52.05 28.32 -38.13
C HIS A 420 52.53 29.76 -38.34
N LEU A 421 52.93 30.17 -39.54
CA LEU A 421 53.41 31.54 -39.81
C LEU A 421 52.35 32.63 -39.57
N LEU A 422 51.07 32.34 -39.86
CA LEU A 422 49.96 33.24 -39.58
C LEU A 422 49.64 33.36 -38.07
N SER A 423 49.83 32.28 -37.31
CA SER A 423 49.58 32.24 -35.86
C SER A 423 50.78 32.69 -35.03
N SER A 424 51.99 32.42 -35.52
CA SER A 424 53.29 32.69 -34.91
C SER A 424 53.68 34.13 -35.15
N ARG A 425 53.42 34.97 -34.14
CA ARG A 425 53.74 36.40 -34.21
C ARG A 425 55.23 36.61 -33.98
N VAL A 426 55.86 37.30 -34.93
CA VAL A 426 57.15 37.95 -34.68
C VAL A 426 56.91 39.13 -33.75
N LEU A 427 57.69 39.21 -32.67
CA LEU A 427 57.51 40.20 -31.61
C LEU A 427 58.80 40.97 -31.38
N MET A 428 58.72 42.30 -31.39
CA MET A 428 59.81 43.16 -30.92
C MET A 428 59.55 43.56 -29.46
N THR A 429 60.56 43.40 -28.60
CA THR A 429 60.50 43.96 -27.23
C THR A 429 60.90 45.43 -27.21
N SER A 430 60.53 46.15 -26.16
CA SER A 430 61.02 47.51 -25.85
C SER A 430 62.54 47.64 -25.65
N SER A 431 63.30 46.56 -25.78
CA SER A 431 64.77 46.55 -25.77
C SER A 431 65.40 46.26 -27.15
N GLY A 432 64.62 46.32 -28.24
CA GLY A 432 65.10 46.07 -29.61
C GLY A 432 65.56 44.63 -29.83
N LYS A 433 64.96 43.67 -29.12
CA LYS A 433 65.15 42.23 -29.36
C LYS A 433 63.94 41.70 -30.12
N LEU A 434 64.21 41.05 -31.24
CA LEU A 434 63.20 40.42 -32.08
C LEU A 434 63.10 38.93 -31.71
N PHE A 435 61.88 38.47 -31.51
CA PHE A 435 61.52 37.08 -31.23
C PHE A 435 60.74 36.51 -32.40
N ALA A 436 61.08 35.28 -32.80
CA ALA A 436 60.34 34.49 -33.79
C ALA A 436 60.25 33.03 -33.33
N CYS A 437 59.40 32.22 -33.96
CA CYS A 437 59.37 30.77 -33.78
C CYS A 437 59.63 30.09 -35.13
N ASP A 438 60.41 29.01 -35.13
CA ASP A 438 60.63 28.16 -36.32
C ASP A 438 59.67 26.95 -36.38
N GLY A 439 58.87 26.74 -35.33
CA GLY A 439 58.04 25.56 -35.11
C GLY A 439 58.41 24.86 -33.80
N ASP A 440 59.72 24.70 -33.55
CA ASP A 440 60.27 23.92 -32.45
C ASP A 440 60.92 24.81 -31.37
N ASN A 441 61.52 25.93 -31.79
CA ASN A 441 62.35 26.81 -30.99
C ASN A 441 61.88 28.27 -31.06
N ILE A 442 62.01 28.97 -29.92
CA ILE A 442 61.91 30.43 -29.89
C ILE A 442 63.28 31.03 -30.23
N LEU A 443 63.37 31.64 -31.40
CA LEU A 443 64.57 32.31 -31.90
C LEU A 443 64.62 33.75 -31.39
N VAL A 444 65.78 34.20 -30.89
CA VAL A 444 65.98 35.54 -30.34
C VAL A 444 67.11 36.26 -31.06
N PHE A 445 66.74 37.28 -31.83
CA PHE A 445 67.68 38.12 -32.58
C PHE A 445 67.93 39.42 -31.80
N LYS A 446 69.21 39.79 -31.65
CA LYS A 446 69.65 41.05 -31.05
C LYS A 446 70.35 41.88 -32.11
N ASN A 447 69.86 43.10 -32.36
CA ASN A 447 70.55 44.05 -33.22
C ASN A 447 71.95 44.38 -32.63
N ARG A 448 73.00 44.27 -33.45
CA ARG A 448 74.40 44.49 -33.04
C ARG A 448 74.89 45.94 -33.25
N PHE A 449 74.06 46.83 -33.81
CA PHE A 449 74.49 48.16 -34.27
C PHE A 449 74.14 49.33 -33.34
N ILE A 450 73.77 49.07 -32.08
CA ILE A 450 73.63 50.11 -31.05
C ILE A 450 74.77 49.92 -30.04
N LEU A 451 75.70 50.86 -30.04
CA LEU A 451 76.88 50.94 -29.16
C LEU A 451 76.81 52.27 -28.39
#